data_AF-A0A9D8FU25-F1
#
_entry.id   AF-A0A9D8FU25-F1
#
_cell.length_a   1.000
_cell.length_b   1.000
_cell.length_c   1.000
_cell.angle_alpha   90.00
_cell.angle_beta   90.00
_cell.angle_gamma   90.00
#
_symmetry.space_group_name_H-M   'P 1'
#
loop_
_entity.id
_entity.type
_entity.pdbx_description
1 polymer ?
#
loop_
_entity_poly.entity_id
_entity_poly.type
_entity_poly.pdbx_seq_one_letter_code
_entity_poly.pdbx_strand_id
1 'polypeptide(L)'
;MTKRKRDYTPEFKFQLVLKLLTGEKRAVQLCHEHQVSETSLSRWRQDLLENGSRAFQSDIGSSADQERIAELERLVGRLTMELAAAKKLSDWLDSQR
;
A
#
# COMPACT_ATOMS: atom_id res chain seq x y z
N MET A 1 6.38 3.94 -28.28
CA MET A 1 5.44 4.82 -27.55
C MET A 1 4.76 4.02 -26.46
N THR A 2 5.09 4.24 -25.19
CA THR A 2 4.52 3.51 -24.06
C THR A 2 3.07 3.96 -23.84
N LYS A 3 2.12 3.04 -24.01
CA LYS A 3 0.68 3.30 -23.84
C LYS A 3 0.45 3.77 -22.39
N ARG A 4 -0.06 4.99 -22.21
CA ARG A 4 -0.40 5.54 -20.88
C ARG A 4 -1.35 4.56 -20.19
N LYS A 5 -0.94 4.03 -19.04
CA LYS A 5 -1.76 3.11 -18.25
C LYS A 5 -2.96 3.92 -17.73
N ARG A 6 -4.17 3.45 -17.97
CA ARG A 6 -5.39 4.07 -17.45
C ARG A 6 -5.48 3.71 -15.98
N ASP A 7 -5.49 4.72 -15.11
CA ASP A 7 -5.58 4.51 -13.67
C ASP A 7 -7.04 4.35 -13.27
N TYR A 8 -7.32 3.30 -12.50
CA TYR A 8 -8.64 2.99 -11.97
C TYR A 8 -8.59 3.10 -10.44
N THR A 9 -9.60 3.75 -9.85
CA THR A 9 -9.69 3.88 -8.41
C THR A 9 -9.93 2.52 -7.75
N PRO A 10 -9.50 2.32 -6.49
CA PRO A 10 -9.77 1.09 -5.75
C PRO A 10 -11.27 0.74 -5.69
N GLU A 11 -12.13 1.73 -5.47
CA GLU A 11 -13.58 1.58 -5.36
C GLU A 11 -14.17 1.09 -6.68
N PHE A 12 -13.70 1.64 -7.80
CA PHE A 12 -14.15 1.23 -9.12
C PHE A 12 -13.78 -0.22 -9.41
N LYS A 13 -12.54 -0.63 -9.13
CA LYS A 13 -12.08 -2.02 -9.31
C LYS A 13 -12.94 -2.97 -8.45
N PHE A 14 -13.16 -2.60 -7.19
CA PHE A 14 -13.96 -3.39 -6.26
C PHE A 14 -15.40 -3.58 -6.76
N GLN A 15 -16.08 -2.51 -7.19
CA GLN A 15 -17.44 -2.59 -7.71
C GLN A 15 -17.55 -3.48 -8.96
N LEU A 16 -16.61 -3.36 -9.91
CA LEU A 16 -16.61 -4.20 -11.12
C LEU A 16 -16.43 -5.68 -10.79
N VAL A 17 -15.47 -5.99 -9.92
CA VAL A 17 -15.22 -7.38 -9.48
C VAL A 17 -16.42 -7.90 -8.70
N LEU A 18 -17.04 -7.08 -7.84
CA LEU A 18 -18.23 -7.48 -7.09
C LEU A 18 -19.37 -7.86 -8.03
N LYS A 19 -19.70 -7.01 -9.03
CA LYS A 19 -20.72 -7.30 -10.05
C LYS A 19 -20.44 -8.58 -10.83
N LEU A 20 -19.16 -8.88 -11.08
CA LEU A 20 -18.74 -10.11 -11.72
C LEU A 20 -18.96 -11.33 -10.81
N LEU A 21 -18.59 -11.22 -9.53
CA LEU A 21 -18.67 -12.32 -8.56
C LEU A 21 -20.12 -12.61 -8.12
N THR A 22 -20.98 -11.59 -8.02
CA THR A 22 -22.41 -11.75 -7.72
C THR A 22 -23.21 -12.29 -8.90
N GLY A 23 -22.61 -12.32 -10.10
CA GLY A 23 -23.27 -12.74 -11.33
C GLY A 23 -24.23 -11.72 -11.92
N GLU A 24 -24.23 -10.46 -11.43
CA GLU A 24 -25.07 -9.38 -11.95
C GLU A 24 -24.76 -9.11 -13.43
N LYS A 25 -23.48 -9.15 -13.80
CA LYS A 25 -23.01 -8.96 -15.18
C LYS A 25 -21.91 -9.94 -15.55
N ARG A 26 -21.89 -10.33 -16.83
CA ARG A 26 -20.81 -11.17 -17.38
C ARG A 26 -19.55 -10.35 -17.60
N ALA A 27 -18.39 -10.99 -17.50
CA ALA A 27 -17.08 -10.35 -17.73
C ALA A 27 -17.03 -9.56 -19.05
N VAL A 28 -17.53 -10.14 -20.15
CA VAL A 28 -17.56 -9.49 -21.47
C VAL A 28 -18.37 -8.20 -21.47
N GLN A 29 -19.51 -8.17 -20.78
CA GLN A 29 -20.35 -6.97 -20.66
C GLN A 29 -19.64 -5.89 -19.87
N LEU A 30 -19.06 -6.24 -18.72
CA LEU A 30 -18.30 -5.30 -17.88
C LEU A 30 -17.09 -4.72 -18.63
N CYS A 31 -16.33 -5.56 -19.33
CA CYS A 31 -15.19 -5.13 -20.14
C CYS A 31 -15.61 -4.13 -21.23
N HIS A 32 -16.73 -4.39 -21.92
CA HIS A 32 -17.23 -3.52 -22.98
C HIS A 32 -17.79 -2.20 -22.45
N GLU A 33 -18.71 -2.25 -21.47
CA GLU A 33 -19.36 -1.07 -20.89
C GLU A 33 -18.35 -0.10 -20.25
N HIS A 34 -17.36 -0.66 -19.54
CA HIS A 34 -16.41 0.13 -18.77
C HIS A 34 -15.05 0.32 -19.46
N GLN A 35 -14.90 -0.18 -20.69
CA GLN A 35 -13.66 -0.12 -21.48
C GLN A 35 -12.45 -0.68 -20.72
N VAL A 36 -12.68 -1.75 -19.96
CA VAL A 36 -11.68 -2.47 -19.17
C VAL A 36 -11.24 -3.69 -19.96
N SER A 37 -9.93 -3.99 -19.96
CA SER A 37 -9.45 -5.23 -20.57
C SER A 37 -9.78 -6.44 -19.68
N GLU A 38 -10.10 -7.56 -20.31
CA GLU A 38 -10.41 -8.81 -19.60
C GLU A 38 -9.26 -9.28 -18.70
N THR A 39 -8.02 -9.01 -19.12
CA THR A 39 -6.82 -9.25 -18.31
C THR A 39 -6.78 -8.42 -17.03
N SER A 40 -7.20 -7.15 -17.08
CA SER A 40 -7.27 -6.28 -15.90
C SER A 40 -8.38 -6.75 -14.96
N LEU A 41 -9.57 -7.05 -15.49
CA LEU A 41 -10.68 -7.53 -14.69
C LEU A 41 -10.37 -8.87 -14.01
N SER A 42 -9.73 -9.80 -14.73
CA SER A 42 -9.29 -11.09 -14.19
C SER A 42 -8.25 -10.91 -13.08
N ARG A 43 -7.29 -10.01 -13.27
CA ARG A 43 -6.29 -9.67 -12.25
C ARG A 43 -6.93 -9.08 -11.00
N TRP A 44 -7.85 -8.13 -11.14
CA TRP A 44 -8.53 -7.54 -9.98
C TRP A 44 -9.38 -8.56 -9.22
N ARG A 45 -10.01 -9.50 -9.94
CA ARG A 45 -10.72 -10.62 -9.32
C ARG A 45 -9.77 -11.47 -8.48
N GLN A 46 -8.62 -11.82 -9.02
CA GLN A 46 -7.57 -12.56 -8.30
C GLN A 46 -7.11 -11.78 -7.07
N ASP A 47 -6.76 -10.50 -7.24
CA ASP A 47 -6.30 -9.62 -6.17
C ASP A 47 -7.34 -9.54 -5.02
N LEU A 48 -8.64 -9.48 -5.34
CA LEU A 48 -9.71 -9.46 -4.35
C LEU A 48 -9.89 -10.81 -3.65
N LEU A 49 -9.77 -11.93 -4.36
CA LEU A 49 -9.89 -13.26 -3.75
C LEU A 49 -8.72 -13.55 -2.80
N GLU A 50 -7.52 -13.09 -3.14
CA GLU A 50 -6.30 -13.28 -2.32
C GLU A 50 -6.28 -12.35 -1.10
N ASN A 51 -6.66 -11.08 -1.26
CA ASN A 51 -6.52 -10.08 -0.21
C ASN A 51 -7.83 -9.72 0.49
N GLY A 52 -8.98 -10.16 -0.03
CA GLY A 52 -10.31 -9.80 0.49
C GLY A 52 -10.54 -10.27 1.93
N SER A 53 -9.92 -11.36 2.35
CA SER A 53 -9.96 -11.84 3.74
C SER A 53 -9.40 -10.82 4.74
N ARG A 54 -8.44 -9.97 4.31
CA ARG A 54 -7.86 -8.92 5.15
C ARG A 54 -8.86 -7.84 5.53
N ALA A 55 -9.88 -7.60 4.70
CA ALA A 55 -10.94 -6.65 5.03
C ALA A 55 -11.82 -7.10 6.21
N PHE A 56 -11.78 -8.39 6.57
CA PHE A 56 -12.48 -8.97 7.72
C PHE A 56 -11.57 -9.22 8.92
N GLN A 57 -10.27 -8.96 8.80
CA GLN A 57 -9.40 -8.95 9.98
C GLN A 57 -9.81 -7.74 10.82
N SER A 58 -10.35 -8.00 12.02
CA SER A 58 -10.60 -6.95 13.00
C SER A 58 -9.32 -6.16 13.22
N ASP A 59 -9.47 -4.84 13.40
CA ASP A 59 -8.44 -3.79 13.41
C ASP A 59 -7.36 -3.89 14.52
N ILE A 60 -7.12 -5.11 15.02
CA ILE A 60 -6.06 -5.48 15.96
C ILE A 60 -4.68 -5.09 15.40
N GLY A 61 -4.53 -5.05 14.06
CA GLY A 61 -3.31 -4.57 13.40
C GLY A 61 -3.15 -3.05 13.42
N SER A 62 -4.20 -2.25 13.18
CA SER A 62 -4.03 -0.81 13.00
C SER A 62 -3.53 -0.09 14.25
N SER A 63 -4.07 -0.41 15.44
CA SER A 63 -3.60 0.23 16.69
C SER A 63 -2.22 -0.26 17.11
N ALA A 64 -1.98 -1.57 17.08
CA ALA A 64 -0.70 -2.14 17.51
C ALA A 64 0.44 -1.79 16.54
N ASP A 65 0.16 -1.79 15.23
CA ASP A 65 1.13 -1.37 14.22
C ASP A 65 1.39 0.14 14.31
N GLN A 66 0.38 0.98 14.57
CA GLN A 66 0.57 2.42 14.80
C GLN A 66 1.42 2.69 16.05
N GLU A 67 1.19 1.98 17.15
CA GLU A 67 2.02 2.08 18.35
C GLU A 67 3.46 1.66 18.07
N ARG A 68 3.64 0.56 17.34
CA ARG A 68 4.97 0.07 16.95
C ARG A 68 5.68 1.05 16.02
N ILE A 69 4.97 1.65 15.07
CA ILE A 69 5.50 2.70 14.19
C ILE A 69 5.93 3.90 15.01
N ALA A 70 5.10 4.39 15.93
CA ALA A 70 5.43 5.53 16.79
C ALA A 70 6.66 5.25 17.68
N GLU A 71 6.82 4.02 18.17
CA GLU A 71 8.01 3.61 18.92
C GLU A 71 9.26 3.60 18.04
N LEU A 72 9.16 3.04 16.83
CA LEU A 72 10.26 3.02 15.86
C LEU A 72 10.68 4.44 15.45
N GLU A 73 9.74 5.35 15.22
CA GLU A 73 10.02 6.76 14.91
C GLU A 73 10.78 7.45 16.06
N ARG A 74 10.38 7.21 17.32
CA ARG A 74 11.11 7.73 18.49
C ARG A 74 12.53 7.19 18.58
N LEU A 75 12.73 5.90 18.32
CA LEU A 75 14.06 5.29 18.32
C LEU A 75 14.95 5.86 17.22
N VAL A 76 14.41 6.04 16.01
CA VAL A 76 15.13 6.69 14.92
C VAL A 76 15.55 8.10 15.29
N GLY A 77 14.66 8.89 15.90
CA GLY A 77 14.97 10.23 16.41
C GLY A 77 16.12 10.23 17.42
N ARG A 78 16.07 9.33 18.42
CA ARG A 78 17.13 9.20 19.43
C ARG A 78 18.47 8.84 18.80
N LEU A 79 18.51 7.81 17.97
CA LEU A 79 19.73 7.36 17.30
C LEU A 79 20.31 8.47 16.40
N THR A 80 19.46 9.27 15.77
CA THR A 80 19.90 10.40 14.95
C THR A 80 20.58 11.48 15.80
N MET A 81 20.03 11.79 16.97
CA MET A 81 20.63 12.74 17.91
C MET A 81 21.95 12.23 18.49
N GLU A 82 22.00 10.96 18.90
CA GLU A 82 23.23 10.32 19.40
C GLU A 82 24.33 10.33 18.33
N LEU A 83 23.99 10.02 17.09
CA LEU A 83 24.93 10.04 15.97
C LEU A 83 25.41 11.46 15.65
N ALA A 84 24.53 12.46 15.71
CA ALA A 84 24.91 13.86 15.52
C ALA A 84 25.87 14.34 16.64
N ALA A 85 25.60 13.96 17.90
CA ALA A 85 26.47 14.28 19.02
C ALA A 85 27.84 13.61 18.89
N ALA A 86 27.86 12.32 18.53
CA ALA A 86 29.10 11.56 18.32
C ALA A 86 29.97 12.17 17.20
N LYS A 87 29.36 12.55 16.07
CA LYS A 87 30.07 13.25 14.99
C LYS A 87 30.67 14.57 15.45
N LYS A 88 29.88 15.40 16.15
CA LYS A 88 30.36 16.69 16.65
C LYS A 88 31.52 16.55 17.64
N LEU A 89 31.51 15.51 18.47
CA LEU A 89 32.62 15.20 19.37
C LEU A 89 33.88 14.75 18.61
N SER A 90 33.73 13.91 17.58
CA SER A 90 34.84 13.52 16.71
C SER A 90 35.46 14.73 16.04
N ASP A 91 34.65 15.59 15.41
CA ASP A 91 35.12 16.81 14.73
C ASP A 91 35.85 17.75 15.70
N TRP A 92 35.36 17.86 16.94
CA TRP A 92 36.01 18.66 17.98
C TRP A 92 37.37 18.08 18.37
N LEU A 93 37.46 16.76 18.59
CA LEU A 93 38.72 16.08 18.92
C LEU A 93 39.75 16.20 17.78
N ASP A 94 39.30 16.04 16.53
CA ASP A 94 40.16 16.19 15.35
C ASP A 94 40.65 17.63 15.18
N SER A 95 39.86 18.62 15.59
CA SER A 95 40.25 20.04 15.57
C SER A 95 41.23 20.43 16.68
N GLN A 96 41.43 19.59 17.70
CA GLN A 96 42.37 19.82 18.81
C GLN A 96 43.73 19.12 18.60
N ARG A 97 43.89 18.36 17.52
CA ARG A 97 45.11 17.62 17.17
C ARG A 97 45.94 18.38 16.14
#